data_AF-A0A8E6BB84-F1
#
_entry.id   AF-A0A8E6BB84-F1
#
_cell.length_a   1.000
_cell.length_b   1.000
_cell.length_c   1.000
_cell.angle_alpha   90.00
_cell.angle_beta   90.00
_cell.angle_gamma   90.00
#
_symmetry.space_group_name_H-M   'P 1'
#
loop_
_entity.id
_entity.type
_entity.pdbx_description
1 polymer ?
#
loop_
_entity_poly.entity_id
_entity_poly.type
_entity_poly.pdbx_seq_one_letter_code
_entity_poly.pdbx_strand_id
1 'polypeptide(L)'
;MQPNPVSLRPDQTIQEAIGRMNELRIGAVLVCDNSRLVGIFTERDFLRNAAIAEPGWRLYPIEMWMTKDPHTIAPNIGWEEAAFQMERMRVRHLPVVEDGLAIGIISSRHLIAHRSKYLDQMIARRTSELRLANDQLLSRDAEMTHYMKVAAKLQKKLVLPHSPPNWPEFDWSIYFAPLEPLGGDYYDFVMPNDEHLGFLIADASGHSIPAAMVAIMASQAFTEVSKETVQPSSVLAALNKRLNDLAEDRFVTGFYGVFNRRTREFTYANAGHPFPFHYSAKRKMTQPLWARGFLLGVSLDEMYTEKRLHLEAGDRLCFFTDGIPDCRNDQGESFGTDRLAAFITENAHRRPADFVEVFRNHLKVFRENQNPTDDMTLITLEVH
;
A
#
# COMPACT_ATOMS: atom_id res chain seq x y z
N MET A 1 36.67 -13.62 -29.05
CA MET A 1 37.96 -14.13 -29.55
C MET A 1 38.38 -13.28 -30.75
N GLN A 2 39.67 -12.99 -30.92
CA GLN A 2 40.18 -12.56 -32.22
C GLN A 2 40.53 -13.83 -33.02
N PRO A 3 39.77 -14.17 -34.09
CA PRO A 3 40.15 -15.27 -34.98
C PRO A 3 41.43 -14.88 -35.74
N ASN A 4 42.31 -15.84 -35.99
CA ASN A 4 43.66 -15.64 -36.57
C ASN A 4 44.57 -14.76 -35.68
N PRO A 5 45.11 -15.34 -34.59
CA PRO A 5 45.98 -14.60 -33.69
C PRO A 5 47.26 -14.20 -34.42
N VAL A 6 47.78 -13.02 -34.11
CA VAL A 6 49.09 -12.60 -34.63
C VAL A 6 50.16 -13.52 -34.03
N SER A 7 50.74 -14.35 -34.89
CA SER A 7 51.79 -15.30 -34.52
C SER A 7 53.12 -14.93 -35.16
N LEU A 8 54.20 -15.10 -34.40
CA LEU A 8 55.58 -14.97 -34.88
C LEU A 8 56.30 -16.29 -34.71
N ARG A 9 57.35 -16.52 -35.51
CA ARG A 9 58.23 -17.67 -35.36
C ARG A 9 59.25 -17.42 -34.22
N PRO A 10 59.76 -18.48 -33.57
CA PRO A 10 60.74 -18.37 -32.47
C PRO A 10 62.02 -17.60 -32.83
N ASP A 11 62.45 -17.67 -34.10
CA ASP A 11 63.65 -17.06 -34.64
C ASP A 11 63.51 -15.56 -34.96
N GLN A 12 62.28 -15.04 -34.99
CA GLN A 12 62.03 -13.64 -35.26
C GLN A 12 62.50 -12.76 -34.12
N THR A 13 62.93 -11.55 -34.44
CA THR A 13 63.58 -10.65 -33.48
C THR A 13 62.57 -9.98 -32.54
N ILE A 14 63.02 -9.57 -31.35
CA ILE A 14 62.21 -8.76 -30.44
C ILE A 14 61.78 -7.44 -31.09
N GLN A 15 62.61 -6.84 -31.96
CA GLN A 15 62.23 -5.64 -32.69
C GLN A 15 61.04 -5.87 -33.62
N GLU A 16 61.01 -6.99 -34.35
CA GLU A 16 59.85 -7.36 -35.18
C GLU A 16 58.61 -7.59 -34.33
N ALA A 17 58.78 -8.24 -33.17
CA ALA A 17 57.68 -8.48 -32.23
C ALA A 17 57.04 -7.18 -31.70
N ILE A 18 57.86 -6.25 -31.22
CA ILE A 18 57.41 -4.94 -30.74
C ILE A 18 56.81 -4.13 -31.89
N GLY A 19 57.42 -4.18 -33.08
CA GLY A 19 56.92 -3.53 -34.29
C GLY A 19 55.50 -3.98 -34.62
N ARG A 20 55.25 -5.29 -34.64
CA ARG A 20 53.92 -5.89 -34.86
C ARG A 20 52.93 -5.55 -33.76
N MET A 21 53.36 -5.61 -32.50
CA MET A 21 52.52 -5.23 -31.35
C MET A 21 52.07 -3.77 -31.43
N ASN A 22 52.97 -2.86 -31.83
CA ASN A 22 52.67 -1.44 -31.97
C ASN A 22 51.80 -1.15 -33.20
N GLU A 23 52.13 -1.73 -34.36
CA GLU A 23 51.36 -1.61 -35.61
C GLU A 23 49.90 -2.00 -35.40
N LEU A 24 49.66 -3.13 -34.72
CA LEU A 24 48.33 -3.70 -34.52
C LEU A 24 47.68 -3.27 -33.20
N ARG A 25 48.37 -2.48 -32.39
CA ARG A 25 47.94 -2.01 -31.05
C ARG A 25 47.50 -3.17 -30.12
N ILE A 26 48.28 -4.25 -30.12
CA ILE A 26 48.04 -5.45 -29.31
C ILE A 26 49.08 -5.60 -28.20
N GLY A 27 48.65 -6.11 -27.04
CA GLY A 27 49.51 -6.28 -25.86
C GLY A 27 50.24 -7.63 -25.77
N ALA A 28 50.01 -8.52 -26.75
CA ALA A 28 50.66 -9.82 -26.83
C ALA A 28 50.64 -10.36 -28.27
N VAL A 29 51.65 -11.17 -28.61
CA VAL A 29 51.72 -11.99 -29.81
C VAL A 29 51.98 -13.44 -29.42
N LEU A 30 51.39 -14.37 -30.17
CA LEU A 30 51.70 -15.80 -29.99
C LEU A 30 53.03 -16.11 -30.66
N VAL A 31 53.79 -17.03 -30.10
CA VAL A 31 54.98 -17.58 -30.73
C VAL A 31 54.66 -19.00 -31.14
N CYS A 32 54.70 -19.26 -32.44
CA CYS A 32 54.31 -20.53 -33.01
C CYS A 32 55.42 -21.10 -33.90
N ASP A 33 55.70 -22.38 -33.73
CA ASP A 33 56.54 -23.16 -34.64
C ASP A 33 55.63 -24.07 -35.48
N ASN A 34 55.63 -23.90 -36.80
CA ASN A 34 54.75 -24.65 -37.71
C ASN A 34 53.28 -24.72 -37.23
N SER A 35 52.73 -23.57 -36.82
CA SER A 35 51.37 -23.39 -36.28
C SER A 35 51.08 -23.99 -34.90
N ARG A 36 52.04 -24.72 -34.29
CA ARG A 36 51.94 -25.16 -32.89
C ARG A 36 52.39 -24.05 -31.96
N LEU A 37 51.61 -23.82 -30.90
CA LEU A 37 51.95 -22.82 -29.90
C LEU A 37 53.15 -23.26 -29.07
N VAL A 38 54.22 -22.47 -29.06
CA VAL A 38 55.43 -22.72 -28.26
C VAL A 38 55.69 -21.65 -27.21
N GLY A 39 55.06 -20.49 -27.34
CA GLY A 39 55.18 -19.41 -26.36
C GLY A 39 54.20 -18.27 -26.59
N ILE A 40 54.21 -17.31 -25.67
CA ILE A 40 53.54 -16.02 -25.81
C ILE A 40 54.53 -14.92 -25.41
N PHE A 41 54.61 -13.86 -26.23
CA PHE A 41 55.38 -12.68 -25.91
C PHE A 41 54.43 -11.53 -25.59
N THR A 42 54.54 -10.99 -24.37
CA THR A 42 53.65 -9.93 -23.87
C THR A 42 54.41 -8.65 -23.50
N GLU A 43 53.70 -7.55 -23.31
CA GLU A 43 54.27 -6.31 -22.75
C GLU A 43 55.00 -6.56 -21.41
N ARG A 44 54.52 -7.51 -20.59
CA ARG A 44 55.16 -7.86 -19.30
C ARG A 44 56.51 -8.53 -19.54
N ASP A 45 56.59 -9.42 -20.52
CA ASP A 45 57.84 -10.08 -20.89
C ASP A 45 58.85 -9.08 -21.44
N PHE A 46 58.39 -8.15 -22.29
CA PHE A 46 59.22 -7.06 -22.79
C PHE A 46 59.77 -6.21 -21.64
N LEU A 47 58.91 -5.68 -20.77
CA LEU A 47 59.33 -4.81 -19.67
C LEU A 47 60.28 -5.52 -18.68
N ARG A 48 60.00 -6.79 -18.36
CA ARG A 48 60.84 -7.59 -17.45
C ARG A 48 62.25 -7.77 -18.00
N ASN A 49 62.39 -8.10 -19.28
CA ASN A 49 63.69 -8.42 -19.87
C ASN A 49 64.44 -7.16 -20.32
N ALA A 50 63.75 -6.15 -20.88
CA ALA A 50 64.39 -4.92 -21.36
C ALA A 50 65.09 -4.13 -20.25
N ALA A 51 64.60 -4.21 -19.00
CA ALA A 51 65.20 -3.52 -17.86
C ALA A 51 66.60 -4.01 -17.50
N ILE A 52 66.96 -5.24 -17.89
CA ILE A 52 68.22 -5.91 -17.55
C ILE A 52 69.02 -6.33 -18.79
N ALA A 53 68.58 -5.93 -19.98
CA ALA A 53 69.12 -6.41 -21.25
C ALA A 53 70.41 -5.69 -21.67
N GLU A 54 71.36 -6.45 -22.21
CA GLU A 54 72.59 -5.92 -22.80
C GLU A 54 72.34 -5.16 -24.13
N PRO A 55 73.24 -4.23 -24.53
CA PRO A 55 73.14 -3.56 -25.83
C PRO A 55 73.02 -4.56 -26.99
N GLY A 56 72.14 -4.25 -27.96
CA GLY A 56 71.89 -5.13 -29.11
C GLY A 56 70.69 -6.09 -28.95
N TRP A 57 70.06 -6.11 -27.77
CA TRP A 57 68.90 -6.97 -27.47
C TRP A 57 67.76 -6.93 -28.48
N ARG A 58 67.60 -5.84 -29.24
CA ARG A 58 66.57 -5.70 -30.27
C ARG A 58 66.62 -6.80 -31.34
N LEU A 59 67.82 -7.32 -31.59
CA LEU A 59 68.07 -8.38 -32.58
C LEU A 59 68.01 -9.79 -31.97
N TYR A 60 67.78 -9.93 -30.65
CA TYR A 60 67.68 -11.27 -30.07
C TYR A 60 66.40 -11.98 -30.54
N PRO A 61 66.45 -13.30 -30.76
CA PRO A 61 65.26 -14.10 -31.04
C PRO A 61 64.20 -13.94 -29.95
N ILE A 62 62.93 -13.84 -30.34
CA ILE A 62 61.80 -13.64 -29.45
C ILE A 62 61.65 -14.80 -28.46
N GLU A 63 62.08 -16.01 -28.83
CA GLU A 63 62.06 -17.19 -27.98
C GLU A 63 62.88 -17.05 -26.69
N MET A 64 63.86 -16.13 -26.67
CA MET A 64 64.66 -15.84 -25.48
C MET A 64 63.86 -15.07 -24.43
N TRP A 65 62.87 -14.26 -24.86
CA TRP A 65 62.16 -13.33 -23.99
C TRP A 65 60.70 -13.72 -23.75
N MET A 66 60.12 -14.59 -24.59
CA MET A 66 58.74 -15.06 -24.43
C MET A 66 58.52 -15.88 -23.15
N THR A 67 57.27 -15.91 -22.69
CA THR A 67 56.82 -16.94 -21.74
C THR A 67 56.62 -18.25 -22.51
N LYS A 68 57.42 -19.26 -22.18
CA LYS A 68 57.29 -20.63 -22.70
C LYS A 68 56.11 -21.34 -22.05
N ASP A 69 55.53 -22.30 -22.76
CA ASP A 69 54.40 -23.12 -22.30
C ASP A 69 53.27 -22.30 -21.64
N PRO A 70 52.70 -21.31 -22.35
CA PRO A 70 51.69 -20.43 -21.77
C PRO A 70 50.43 -21.21 -21.40
N HIS A 71 49.72 -20.74 -20.36
CA HIS A 71 48.40 -21.28 -20.06
C HIS A 71 47.43 -21.02 -21.21
N THR A 72 46.70 -22.05 -21.63
CA THR A 72 45.77 -22.02 -22.75
C THR A 72 44.36 -22.41 -22.33
N ILE A 73 43.39 -22.13 -23.20
CA ILE A 73 41.99 -22.54 -23.04
C ILE A 73 41.47 -23.18 -24.32
N ALA A 74 40.49 -24.06 -24.18
CA ALA A 74 39.78 -24.66 -25.32
C ALA A 74 38.78 -23.67 -25.96
N PRO A 75 38.44 -23.79 -27.25
CA PRO A 75 37.54 -22.86 -27.95
C PRO A 75 36.10 -22.85 -27.41
N ASN A 76 35.66 -23.93 -26.77
CA ASN A 76 34.31 -24.08 -26.24
C ASN A 76 34.13 -23.53 -24.81
N ILE A 77 35.17 -22.93 -24.23
CA ILE A 77 35.09 -22.39 -22.87
C ILE A 77 34.23 -21.12 -22.83
N GLY A 78 33.39 -21.00 -21.81
CA GLY A 78 32.61 -19.78 -21.58
C GLY A 78 33.52 -18.59 -21.23
N TRP A 79 33.09 -17.38 -21.60
CA TRP A 79 33.86 -16.16 -21.34
C TRP A 79 34.05 -15.88 -19.84
N GLU A 80 33.11 -16.30 -18.99
CA GLU A 80 33.19 -16.20 -17.52
C GLU A 80 34.33 -17.08 -16.99
N GLU A 81 34.41 -18.32 -17.46
CA GLU A 81 35.48 -19.24 -17.10
C GLU A 81 36.83 -18.76 -17.64
N ALA A 82 36.89 -18.23 -18.87
CA ALA A 82 38.10 -17.61 -19.40
C ALA A 82 38.57 -16.41 -18.53
N ALA A 83 37.64 -15.59 -18.03
CA ALA A 83 37.94 -14.49 -17.12
C ALA A 83 38.46 -14.99 -15.77
N PHE A 84 37.82 -16.02 -15.20
CA PHE A 84 38.23 -16.65 -13.96
C PHE A 84 39.64 -17.27 -14.06
N GLN A 85 39.94 -17.96 -15.16
CA GLN A 85 41.27 -18.52 -15.41
C GLN A 85 42.34 -17.43 -15.53
N MET A 86 42.04 -16.31 -16.22
CA MET A 86 42.95 -15.16 -16.28
C MET A 86 43.27 -14.58 -14.89
N GLU A 87 42.26 -14.44 -14.03
CA GLU A 87 42.41 -13.93 -12.67
C GLU A 87 43.24 -14.89 -11.81
N ARG A 88 42.87 -16.17 -11.79
CA ARG A 88 43.55 -17.23 -11.05
C ARG A 88 45.03 -17.36 -11.45
N MET A 89 45.33 -17.31 -12.75
CA MET A 89 46.69 -17.43 -13.29
C MET A 89 47.44 -16.09 -13.33
N ARG A 90 46.79 -14.97 -12.99
CA ARG A 90 47.35 -13.60 -13.04
C ARG A 90 47.92 -13.21 -14.41
N VAL A 91 47.28 -13.67 -15.48
CA VAL A 91 47.62 -13.37 -16.89
C VAL A 91 46.56 -12.45 -17.52
N ARG A 92 46.98 -11.65 -18.50
CA ARG A 92 46.08 -10.72 -19.22
C ARG A 92 45.66 -11.24 -20.60
N HIS A 93 46.28 -12.33 -21.06
CA HIS A 93 46.06 -12.94 -22.36
C HIS A 93 46.06 -14.46 -22.20
N LEU A 94 45.11 -15.14 -22.85
CA LEU A 94 45.02 -16.59 -22.92
C LEU A 94 44.96 -17.00 -24.40
N PRO A 95 45.92 -17.78 -24.90
CA PRO A 95 45.81 -18.43 -26.19
C PRO A 95 44.67 -19.44 -26.17
N VAL A 96 43.87 -19.44 -27.25
CA VAL A 96 42.83 -20.43 -27.51
C VAL A 96 43.44 -21.49 -28.42
N VAL A 97 43.44 -22.73 -27.95
CA VAL A 97 44.12 -23.86 -28.61
C VAL A 97 43.15 -25.01 -28.83
N GLU A 98 43.21 -25.60 -30.02
CA GLU A 98 42.51 -26.82 -30.42
C GLU A 98 43.52 -27.77 -31.06
N ASP A 99 43.60 -29.02 -30.58
CA ASP A 99 44.57 -30.03 -31.04
C ASP A 99 46.04 -29.55 -31.10
N GLY A 100 46.44 -28.67 -30.18
CA GLY A 100 47.79 -28.09 -30.10
C GLY A 100 48.06 -26.94 -31.05
N LEU A 101 47.08 -26.54 -31.88
CA LEU A 101 47.15 -25.41 -32.80
C LEU A 101 46.57 -24.16 -32.15
N ALA A 102 47.30 -23.04 -32.26
CA ALA A 102 46.81 -21.74 -31.81
C ALA A 102 45.78 -21.18 -32.79
N ILE A 103 44.50 -21.26 -32.43
CA ILE A 103 43.39 -20.80 -33.25
C ILE A 103 42.95 -19.37 -32.89
N GLY A 104 43.32 -18.86 -31.72
CA GLY A 104 43.05 -17.48 -31.31
C GLY A 104 43.70 -17.04 -30.02
N ILE A 105 43.36 -15.83 -29.60
CA ILE A 105 43.76 -15.26 -28.32
C ILE A 105 42.60 -14.45 -27.75
N ILE A 106 42.44 -14.51 -26.44
CA ILE A 106 41.51 -13.66 -25.69
C ILE A 106 42.29 -12.82 -24.68
N SER A 107 41.87 -11.57 -24.49
CA SER A 107 42.49 -10.65 -23.55
C SER A 107 41.49 -10.22 -22.48
N SER A 108 41.99 -9.88 -21.30
CA SER A 108 41.15 -9.35 -20.22
C SER A 108 40.43 -8.08 -20.65
N ARG A 109 41.07 -7.24 -21.47
CA ARG A 109 40.46 -6.04 -22.09
C ARG A 109 39.24 -6.41 -22.94
N HIS A 110 39.33 -7.43 -23.78
CA HIS A 110 38.19 -7.88 -24.60
C HIS A 110 37.06 -8.45 -23.74
N LEU A 111 37.40 -9.22 -22.69
CA LEU A 111 36.42 -9.79 -21.77
C LEU A 111 35.66 -8.71 -20.99
N ILE A 112 36.36 -7.69 -20.48
CA ILE A 112 35.74 -6.56 -19.76
C ILE A 112 34.83 -5.76 -20.69
N ALA A 113 35.28 -5.44 -21.91
CA ALA A 113 34.48 -4.70 -22.87
C ALA A 113 33.20 -5.48 -23.26
N HIS A 114 33.32 -6.79 -23.47
CA HIS A 114 32.17 -7.65 -23.76
C HIS A 114 31.19 -7.72 -22.59
N ARG A 115 31.69 -7.91 -21.36
CA ARG A 115 30.88 -7.93 -20.14
C ARG A 115 30.16 -6.60 -19.91
N SER A 116 30.84 -5.46 -20.06
CA SER A 116 30.22 -4.13 -19.91
C SER A 116 29.05 -3.98 -20.87
N LYS A 117 29.27 -4.25 -22.16
CA LYS A 117 28.22 -4.17 -23.18
C LYS A 117 27.03 -5.08 -22.88
N TYR A 118 27.29 -6.31 -22.43
CA TYR A 118 26.25 -7.25 -22.05
C TYR A 118 25.43 -6.76 -20.84
N LEU A 119 26.10 -6.25 -19.80
CA LEU A 119 25.45 -5.67 -18.63
C LEU A 119 24.64 -4.43 -18.99
N ASP A 120 25.17 -3.53 -19.82
CA ASP A 120 24.46 -2.34 -20.27
C ASP A 120 23.17 -2.70 -21.02
N GLN A 121 23.25 -3.70 -21.92
CA GLN A 121 22.08 -4.23 -22.62
C GLN A 121 21.07 -4.88 -21.67
N MET A 122 21.54 -5.63 -20.68
CA MET A 122 20.68 -6.27 -19.70
C MET A 122 19.99 -5.23 -18.80
N ILE A 123 20.72 -4.22 -18.34
CA ILE A 123 20.19 -3.11 -17.55
C ILE A 123 19.14 -2.36 -18.37
N ALA A 124 19.43 -2.03 -19.62
CA ALA A 124 18.47 -1.36 -20.50
C ALA A 124 17.19 -2.19 -20.67
N ARG A 125 17.33 -3.50 -20.92
CA ARG A 125 16.20 -4.42 -21.05
C ARG A 125 15.38 -4.50 -19.75
N ARG A 126 16.02 -4.75 -18.61
CA ARG A 126 15.33 -4.86 -17.31
C ARG A 126 14.67 -3.56 -16.89
N THR A 127 15.31 -2.42 -17.17
CA THR A 127 14.73 -1.09 -16.91
C THR A 127 13.49 -0.88 -17.76
N SER A 128 13.50 -1.31 -19.02
CA SER A 128 12.32 -1.25 -19.89
C SER A 128 11.20 -2.17 -19.42
N GLU A 129 11.51 -3.41 -19.04
CA GLU A 129 10.55 -4.38 -18.50
C GLU A 129 9.90 -3.86 -17.21
N LEU A 130 10.70 -3.31 -16.29
CA LEU A 130 10.22 -2.70 -15.05
C LEU A 130 9.33 -1.49 -15.28
N ARG A 131 9.68 -0.62 -16.23
CA ARG A 131 8.85 0.54 -16.60
C ARG A 131 7.48 0.09 -17.11
N LEU A 132 7.45 -0.85 -18.05
CA LEU A 132 6.20 -1.38 -18.59
C LEU A 132 5.33 -2.03 -17.50
N ALA A 133 5.93 -2.82 -16.61
CA ALA A 133 5.21 -3.44 -15.49
C ALA A 133 4.66 -2.37 -14.52
N ASN A 134 5.45 -1.34 -14.21
CA ASN A 134 5.03 -0.25 -13.34
C ASN A 134 3.90 0.58 -13.97
N ASP A 135 3.99 0.88 -15.26
CA ASP A 135 2.93 1.59 -15.98
C ASP A 135 1.62 0.78 -16.00
N GLN A 136 1.70 -0.53 -16.18
CA GLN A 136 0.53 -1.43 -16.08
C GLN A 136 -0.07 -1.45 -14.68
N LEU A 137 0.76 -1.49 -13.63
CA LEU A 137 0.30 -1.44 -12.24
C LEU A 137 -0.41 -0.12 -11.95
N LEU A 138 0.19 1.02 -12.31
CA LEU A 138 -0.41 2.34 -12.15
C LEU A 138 -1.74 2.48 -12.91
N SER A 139 -1.82 1.94 -14.13
CA SER A 139 -3.06 1.94 -14.91
C SER A 139 -4.17 1.13 -14.23
N ARG A 140 -3.85 -0.05 -13.69
CA ARG A 140 -4.82 -0.89 -12.97
C ARG A 140 -5.26 -0.28 -11.65
N ASP A 141 -4.34 0.32 -10.91
CA ASP A 141 -4.64 1.02 -9.66
C ASP A 141 -5.56 2.23 -9.89
N ALA A 142 -5.30 2.99 -10.96
CA ALA A 142 -6.16 4.10 -11.37
C ALA A 142 -7.58 3.62 -11.76
N GLU A 143 -7.68 2.50 -12.48
CA GLU A 143 -8.96 1.90 -12.88
C GLU A 143 -9.75 1.40 -11.66
N MET A 144 -9.09 0.70 -10.73
CA MET A 144 -9.70 0.24 -9.48
C MET A 144 -10.19 1.41 -8.62
N THR A 145 -9.34 2.45 -8.47
CA THR A 145 -9.71 3.67 -7.76
C THR A 145 -10.92 4.36 -8.40
N HIS A 146 -11.02 4.34 -9.73
CA HIS A 146 -12.18 4.86 -10.43
C HIS A 146 -13.46 4.07 -10.11
N TYR A 147 -13.43 2.73 -10.20
CA TYR A 147 -14.58 1.90 -9.85
C TYR A 147 -14.99 2.05 -8.38
N MET A 148 -14.03 2.15 -7.45
CA MET A 148 -14.31 2.41 -6.03
C MET A 148 -15.04 3.75 -5.84
N LYS A 149 -14.61 4.82 -6.52
CA LYS A 149 -15.29 6.12 -6.47
C LYS A 149 -16.69 6.09 -7.06
N VAL A 150 -16.93 5.28 -8.09
CA VAL A 150 -18.27 5.10 -8.67
C VAL A 150 -19.16 4.33 -7.71
N ALA A 151 -18.68 3.22 -7.15
CA ALA A 151 -19.39 2.42 -6.16
C ALA A 151 -19.72 3.25 -4.90
N ALA A 152 -18.78 4.05 -4.40
CA ALA A 152 -18.97 4.98 -3.29
C ALA A 152 -20.15 5.94 -3.50
N LYS A 153 -20.27 6.50 -4.71
CA LYS A 153 -21.39 7.39 -5.05
C LYS A 153 -22.73 6.65 -5.05
N LEU A 154 -22.75 5.38 -5.45
CA LEU A 154 -23.95 4.54 -5.41
C LEU A 154 -24.31 4.16 -3.98
N GLN A 155 -23.35 3.67 -3.19
CA GLN A 155 -23.55 3.34 -1.78
C GLN A 155 -24.11 4.54 -1.02
N LYS A 156 -23.49 5.72 -1.16
CA LYS A 156 -23.97 6.94 -0.50
C LYS A 156 -25.43 7.26 -0.80
N LYS A 157 -25.88 7.01 -2.03
CA LYS A 157 -27.28 7.23 -2.43
C LYS A 157 -28.25 6.17 -1.90
N LEU A 158 -27.76 4.93 -1.72
CA LEU A 158 -28.58 3.81 -1.26
C LEU A 158 -28.71 3.78 0.26
N VAL A 159 -27.65 4.18 0.96
CA VAL A 159 -27.50 4.00 2.40
C VAL A 159 -27.72 5.31 3.16
N LEU A 160 -27.36 6.48 2.62
CA LEU A 160 -27.52 7.74 3.36
C LEU A 160 -28.73 8.55 2.84
N PRO A 161 -29.55 9.11 3.75
CA PRO A 161 -30.62 10.01 3.36
C PRO A 161 -30.03 11.29 2.75
N HIS A 162 -30.72 11.86 1.76
CA HIS A 162 -30.29 13.10 1.10
C HIS A 162 -30.21 14.29 2.05
N SER A 163 -31.13 14.35 3.01
CA SER A 163 -31.17 15.34 4.08
C SER A 163 -31.96 14.77 5.25
N PRO A 164 -31.72 15.26 6.49
CA PRO A 164 -32.64 15.03 7.59
C PRO A 164 -34.07 15.47 7.23
N PRO A 165 -35.09 14.86 7.83
CA PRO A 165 -36.47 15.27 7.65
C PRO A 165 -36.67 16.69 8.17
N ASN A 166 -37.51 17.45 7.46
CA ASN A 166 -37.88 18.80 7.89
C ASN A 166 -38.87 18.70 9.07
N TRP A 167 -38.34 18.72 10.30
CA TRP A 167 -39.10 18.63 11.52
C TRP A 167 -38.79 19.82 12.43
N PRO A 168 -39.68 20.83 12.54
CA PRO A 168 -39.44 22.08 13.26
C PRO A 168 -38.90 22.00 14.69
N GLU A 169 -39.18 20.91 15.40
CA GLU A 169 -38.67 20.71 16.77
C GLU A 169 -37.18 20.38 16.79
N PHE A 170 -36.57 20.05 15.66
CA PHE A 170 -35.18 19.62 15.58
C PHE A 170 -34.36 20.41 14.57
N ASP A 171 -33.18 20.85 15.02
CA ASP A 171 -32.11 21.31 14.15
C ASP A 171 -30.99 20.26 14.12
N TRP A 172 -30.61 19.86 12.90
CA TRP A 172 -29.72 18.74 12.65
C TRP A 172 -28.37 19.23 12.15
N SER A 173 -27.30 18.57 12.60
CA SER A 173 -25.99 18.69 11.97
C SER A 173 -25.29 17.35 11.87
N ILE A 174 -24.58 17.16 10.77
CA ILE A 174 -24.01 15.86 10.40
C ILE A 174 -22.56 16.06 9.99
N TYR A 175 -21.67 15.33 10.64
CA TYR A 175 -20.32 15.05 10.21
C TYR A 175 -20.25 13.59 9.80
N PHE A 176 -19.99 13.34 8.52
CA PHE A 176 -19.82 11.99 7.99
C PHE A 176 -18.52 11.96 7.19
N ALA A 177 -17.55 11.21 7.68
CA ALA A 177 -16.19 11.13 7.13
C ALA A 177 -15.74 9.65 7.06
N PRO A 178 -16.00 8.96 5.94
CA PRO A 178 -15.56 7.59 5.78
C PRO A 178 -14.04 7.52 5.59
N LEU A 179 -13.42 6.43 6.05
CA LEU A 179 -12.00 6.12 5.93
C LEU A 179 -11.60 5.86 4.47
N GLU A 180 -12.37 5.01 3.81
CA GLU A 180 -12.21 4.62 2.41
C GLU A 180 -13.37 5.19 1.57
N PRO A 181 -13.31 5.13 0.22
CA PRO A 181 -14.44 5.53 -0.60
C PRO A 181 -15.76 4.81 -0.24
N LEU A 182 -15.66 3.57 0.23
CA LEU A 182 -16.76 2.73 0.71
C LEU A 182 -16.58 2.49 2.21
N GLY A 183 -17.63 2.72 2.99
CA GLY A 183 -17.61 2.62 4.46
C GLY A 183 -18.68 1.69 5.03
N GLY A 184 -18.57 1.33 6.31
CA GLY A 184 -19.56 0.57 7.07
C GLY A 184 -20.62 1.44 7.74
N ASP A 185 -20.30 2.70 8.01
CA ASP A 185 -21.20 3.63 8.69
C ASP A 185 -22.48 3.93 7.89
N TYR A 186 -23.62 3.81 8.57
CA TYR A 186 -24.96 4.03 8.03
C TYR A 186 -25.82 4.76 9.05
N TYR A 187 -26.63 5.72 8.60
CA TYR A 187 -27.71 6.29 9.40
C TYR A 187 -28.93 6.56 8.53
N ASP A 188 -30.10 6.60 9.14
CA ASP A 188 -31.36 6.81 8.44
C ASP A 188 -32.45 7.44 9.31
N PHE A 189 -33.46 7.96 8.65
CA PHE A 189 -34.64 8.55 9.25
C PHE A 189 -35.90 7.86 8.74
N VAL A 190 -36.80 7.53 9.65
CA VAL A 190 -38.10 6.95 9.31
C VAL A 190 -39.20 7.72 10.00
N MET A 191 -40.32 7.93 9.33
CA MET A 191 -41.55 8.41 9.97
C MET A 191 -42.56 7.27 9.95
N PRO A 192 -42.70 6.48 11.04
CA PRO A 192 -43.70 5.41 11.11
C PRO A 192 -45.12 5.97 10.99
N ASN A 193 -45.33 7.22 11.43
CA ASN A 193 -46.56 7.99 11.28
C ASN A 193 -46.25 9.49 11.53
N ASP A 194 -47.26 10.35 11.45
CA ASP A 194 -47.12 11.82 11.55
C ASP A 194 -46.66 12.34 12.92
N GLU A 195 -46.78 11.53 13.98
CA GLU A 195 -46.38 11.91 15.35
C GLU A 195 -44.99 11.41 15.74
N HIS A 196 -44.39 10.51 14.95
CA HIS A 196 -43.18 9.78 15.33
C HIS A 196 -42.07 9.93 14.28
N LEU A 197 -40.86 10.21 14.75
CA LEU A 197 -39.64 10.13 13.95
C LEU A 197 -38.70 9.13 14.57
N GLY A 198 -38.40 8.09 13.81
CA GLY A 198 -37.31 7.18 14.07
C GLY A 198 -36.00 7.71 13.49
N PHE A 199 -34.93 7.47 14.23
CA PHE A 199 -33.56 7.70 13.82
C PHE A 199 -32.73 6.46 14.11
N LEU A 200 -32.07 5.94 13.09
CA LEU A 200 -31.12 4.83 13.17
C LEU A 200 -29.72 5.37 12.91
N ILE A 201 -28.76 4.93 13.72
CA ILE A 201 -27.34 4.94 13.39
C ILE A 201 -26.82 3.52 13.56
N ALA A 202 -25.97 3.08 12.64
CA ALA A 202 -25.43 1.74 12.60
C ALA A 202 -24.04 1.75 11.99
N ASP A 203 -23.25 0.74 12.36
CA ASP A 203 -21.94 0.50 11.79
C ASP A 203 -21.76 -1.00 11.54
N ALA A 204 -21.32 -1.32 10.33
CA ALA A 204 -21.13 -2.67 9.85
C ALA A 204 -19.67 -3.12 10.03
N SER A 205 -19.47 -4.26 10.66
CA SER A 205 -18.14 -4.77 11.00
C SER A 205 -17.17 -4.82 9.80
N GLY A 206 -15.98 -4.25 9.98
CA GLY A 206 -14.90 -4.23 8.98
C GLY A 206 -14.80 -2.88 8.26
N HIS A 207 -14.10 -2.83 7.14
CA HIS A 207 -13.99 -1.63 6.31
C HIS A 207 -14.10 -1.99 4.82
N SER A 208 -14.12 -0.98 3.95
CA SER A 208 -14.11 -1.14 2.49
C SER A 208 -15.37 -1.83 1.93
N ILE A 209 -15.21 -2.55 0.82
CA ILE A 209 -16.30 -3.21 0.08
C ILE A 209 -17.14 -4.15 0.96
N PRO A 210 -16.55 -5.05 1.79
CA PRO A 210 -17.34 -5.95 2.63
C PRO A 210 -18.30 -5.21 3.56
N ALA A 211 -17.80 -4.24 4.34
CA ALA A 211 -18.62 -3.46 5.25
C ALA A 211 -19.71 -2.67 4.52
N ALA A 212 -19.37 -2.07 3.37
CA ALA A 212 -20.33 -1.34 2.54
C ALA A 212 -21.50 -2.21 2.04
N MET A 213 -21.25 -3.47 1.68
CA MET A 213 -22.32 -4.39 1.28
C MET A 213 -23.26 -4.72 2.44
N VAL A 214 -22.72 -4.90 3.65
CA VAL A 214 -23.52 -5.15 4.85
C VAL A 214 -24.33 -3.92 5.22
N ALA A 215 -23.76 -2.72 5.12
CA ALA A 215 -24.48 -1.47 5.32
C ALA A 215 -25.67 -1.31 4.36
N ILE A 216 -25.51 -1.70 3.09
CA ILE A 216 -26.61 -1.73 2.10
C ILE A 216 -27.70 -2.73 2.50
N MET A 217 -27.32 -3.94 2.91
CA MET A 217 -28.27 -4.97 3.36
C MET A 217 -29.04 -4.50 4.61
N ALA A 218 -28.35 -3.91 5.58
CA ALA A 218 -28.94 -3.35 6.79
C ALA A 218 -29.90 -2.22 6.48
N SER A 219 -29.55 -1.33 5.54
CA SER A 219 -30.40 -0.22 5.12
C SER A 219 -31.69 -0.71 4.44
N GLN A 220 -31.60 -1.72 3.58
CA GLN A 220 -32.78 -2.34 2.96
C GLN A 220 -33.66 -3.03 3.99
N ALA A 221 -33.07 -3.87 4.85
CA ALA A 221 -33.79 -4.56 5.91
C ALA A 221 -34.47 -3.57 6.88
N PHE A 222 -33.80 -2.46 7.23
CA PHE A 222 -34.39 -1.42 8.06
C PHE A 222 -35.58 -0.74 7.37
N THR A 223 -35.46 -0.42 6.08
CA THR A 223 -36.56 0.17 5.30
C THR A 223 -37.82 -0.70 5.32
N GLU A 224 -37.66 -2.03 5.28
CA GLU A 224 -38.77 -2.98 5.33
C GLU A 224 -39.49 -2.98 6.69
N VAL A 225 -38.75 -2.98 7.80
CA VAL A 225 -39.33 -3.21 9.14
C VAL A 225 -39.65 -1.92 9.92
N SER A 226 -39.02 -0.81 9.55
CA SER A 226 -39.01 0.43 10.35
C SER A 226 -40.35 1.15 10.47
N LYS A 227 -41.30 0.87 9.56
CA LYS A 227 -42.63 1.51 9.55
C LYS A 227 -43.72 0.65 10.20
N GLU A 228 -43.43 -0.59 10.56
CA GLU A 228 -44.42 -1.51 11.10
C GLU A 228 -44.80 -1.18 12.55
N THR A 229 -43.90 -0.52 13.29
CA THR A 229 -44.08 -0.20 14.71
C THR A 229 -43.27 1.02 15.12
N VAL A 230 -43.69 1.65 16.22
CA VAL A 230 -42.99 2.76 16.88
C VAL A 230 -42.07 2.30 18.01
N GLN A 231 -42.06 1.00 18.33
CA GLN A 231 -41.28 0.43 19.42
C GLN A 231 -39.85 0.08 18.96
N PRO A 232 -38.80 0.78 19.45
CA PRO A 232 -37.44 0.54 18.99
C PRO A 232 -36.96 -0.89 19.17
N SER A 233 -37.35 -1.55 20.26
CA SER A 233 -36.97 -2.95 20.53
C SER A 233 -37.47 -3.92 19.46
N SER A 234 -38.72 -3.74 19.04
CA SER A 234 -39.36 -4.57 18.01
C SER A 234 -38.72 -4.36 16.64
N VAL A 235 -38.39 -3.11 16.29
CA VAL A 235 -37.68 -2.79 15.04
C VAL A 235 -36.29 -3.44 15.03
N LEU A 236 -35.52 -3.31 16.11
CA LEU A 236 -34.19 -3.93 16.19
C LEU A 236 -34.26 -5.46 16.17
N ALA A 237 -35.26 -6.07 16.82
CA ALA A 237 -35.46 -7.53 16.77
C ALA A 237 -35.80 -8.01 15.35
N ALA A 238 -36.68 -7.29 14.65
CA ALA A 238 -37.02 -7.60 13.25
C ALA A 238 -35.81 -7.42 12.33
N LEU A 239 -35.05 -6.32 12.50
CA LEU A 239 -33.82 -6.06 11.76
C LEU A 239 -32.76 -7.14 12.00
N ASN A 240 -32.55 -7.54 13.25
CA ASN A 240 -31.63 -8.60 13.65
C ASN A 240 -31.95 -9.92 12.93
N LYS A 241 -33.23 -10.31 12.90
CA LYS A 241 -33.69 -11.51 12.20
C LYS A 241 -33.40 -11.44 10.70
N ARG A 242 -33.71 -10.31 10.05
CA ARG A 242 -33.43 -10.10 8.62
C ARG A 242 -31.94 -10.17 8.31
N LEU A 243 -31.09 -9.57 9.15
CA LEU A 243 -29.65 -9.57 8.95
C LEU A 243 -29.02 -10.94 9.15
N ASN A 244 -29.51 -11.73 10.10
CA ASN A 244 -29.03 -13.10 10.32
C ASN A 244 -29.25 -13.99 9.08
N ASP A 245 -30.36 -13.81 8.37
CA ASP A 245 -30.65 -14.54 7.12
C ASP A 245 -29.75 -14.10 5.94
N LEU A 246 -29.21 -12.88 5.97
CA LEU A 246 -28.52 -12.25 4.83
C LEU A 246 -27.00 -12.27 4.94
N ALA A 247 -26.46 -12.35 6.15
CA ALA A 247 -25.06 -12.07 6.43
C ALA A 247 -24.44 -13.16 7.33
N GLU A 248 -24.06 -14.30 6.74
CA GLU A 248 -23.25 -15.31 7.44
C GLU A 248 -21.94 -14.69 7.94
N ASP A 249 -21.64 -14.86 9.23
CA ASP A 249 -20.43 -14.38 9.93
C ASP A 249 -20.17 -12.87 9.94
N ARG A 250 -21.19 -12.03 9.68
CA ARG A 250 -21.05 -10.56 9.80
C ARG A 250 -22.09 -9.99 10.73
N PHE A 251 -21.73 -8.89 11.37
CA PHE A 251 -22.57 -8.25 12.37
C PHE A 251 -22.60 -6.74 12.17
N VAL A 252 -23.65 -6.13 12.70
CA VAL A 252 -23.88 -4.69 12.63
C VAL A 252 -24.15 -4.20 14.04
N THR A 253 -23.47 -3.16 14.47
CA THR A 253 -23.86 -2.42 15.67
C THR A 253 -24.97 -1.45 15.29
N GLY A 254 -25.95 -1.21 16.17
CA GLY A 254 -27.01 -0.24 15.88
C GLY A 254 -27.56 0.46 17.10
N PHE A 255 -27.97 1.71 16.95
CA PHE A 255 -28.79 2.44 17.91
C PHE A 255 -30.02 2.97 17.18
N TYR A 256 -31.19 2.65 17.71
CA TYR A 256 -32.45 3.12 17.14
C TYR A 256 -33.28 3.82 18.21
N GLY A 257 -33.76 5.02 17.87
CA GLY A 257 -34.61 5.81 18.75
C GLY A 257 -35.79 6.40 17.99
N VAL A 258 -36.92 6.53 18.68
CA VAL A 258 -38.16 7.08 18.16
C VAL A 258 -38.61 8.22 19.07
N PHE A 259 -38.73 9.41 18.50
CA PHE A 259 -39.28 10.58 19.19
C PHE A 259 -40.78 10.70 18.92
N ASN A 260 -41.57 10.88 19.97
CA ASN A 260 -42.98 11.25 19.88
C ASN A 260 -43.13 12.77 20.05
N ARG A 261 -43.60 13.45 19.01
CA ARG A 261 -43.76 14.92 19.01
C ARG A 261 -44.77 15.43 20.02
N ARG A 262 -45.85 14.68 20.26
CA ARG A 262 -46.93 15.10 21.17
C ARG A 262 -46.49 15.05 22.63
N THR A 263 -45.71 14.05 23.02
CA THR A 263 -45.26 13.86 24.41
C THR A 263 -43.84 14.36 24.67
N ARG A 264 -43.09 14.68 23.62
CA ARG A 264 -41.63 14.93 23.64
C ARG A 264 -40.81 13.80 24.27
N GLU A 265 -41.36 12.59 24.25
CA GLU A 265 -40.66 11.39 24.73
C GLU A 265 -39.83 10.78 23.61
N PHE A 266 -38.54 10.60 23.88
CA PHE A 266 -37.62 9.83 23.05
C PHE A 266 -37.46 8.43 23.66
N THR A 267 -37.97 7.42 22.94
CA THR A 267 -37.79 6.01 23.30
C THR A 267 -36.67 5.44 22.46
N TYR A 268 -35.75 4.66 23.05
CA TYR A 268 -34.61 4.13 22.32
C TYR A 268 -34.19 2.75 22.80
N ALA A 269 -33.48 2.03 21.93
CA ALA A 269 -32.82 0.77 22.21
C ALA A 269 -31.46 0.72 21.50
N ASN A 270 -30.56 -0.14 22.00
CA ASN A 270 -29.19 -0.26 21.52
C ASN A 270 -28.89 -1.73 21.20
N ALA A 271 -28.24 -1.98 20.08
CA ALA A 271 -27.80 -3.27 19.58
C ALA A 271 -26.26 -3.31 19.46
N GLY A 272 -25.58 -3.12 20.60
CA GLY A 272 -24.12 -3.16 20.71
C GLY A 272 -23.37 -1.94 20.16
N HIS A 273 -24.07 -0.85 19.85
CA HIS A 273 -23.46 0.39 19.33
C HIS A 273 -22.89 1.26 20.46
N PRO A 274 -21.92 2.16 20.19
CA PRO A 274 -21.54 3.20 21.14
C PRO A 274 -22.76 3.97 21.67
N PHE A 275 -22.79 4.26 22.97
CA PHE A 275 -23.93 4.94 23.58
C PHE A 275 -23.95 6.42 23.18
N PRO A 276 -25.01 6.89 22.50
CA PRO A 276 -25.15 8.31 22.18
C PRO A 276 -25.17 9.15 23.46
N PHE A 277 -24.77 10.41 23.34
CA PHE A 277 -24.81 11.34 24.45
C PHE A 277 -26.09 12.19 24.43
N HIS A 278 -26.66 12.41 25.60
CA HIS A 278 -27.67 13.43 25.85
C HIS A 278 -27.05 14.57 26.67
N TYR A 279 -27.05 15.77 26.11
CA TYR A 279 -26.79 17.00 26.83
C TYR A 279 -28.11 17.61 27.29
N SER A 280 -28.25 17.80 28.60
CA SER A 280 -29.37 18.53 29.18
C SER A 280 -29.03 20.01 29.34
N ALA A 281 -29.76 20.89 28.68
CA ALA A 281 -29.55 22.34 28.78
C ALA A 281 -29.84 22.85 30.20
N LYS A 282 -30.87 22.31 30.84
CA LYS A 282 -31.27 22.66 32.21
C LYS A 282 -30.20 22.33 33.24
N ARG A 283 -29.57 21.15 33.12
CA ARG A 283 -28.54 20.67 34.04
C ARG A 283 -27.12 21.07 33.62
N LYS A 284 -26.96 21.52 32.36
CA LYS A 284 -25.66 21.77 31.72
C LYS A 284 -24.71 20.57 31.84
N MET A 285 -25.26 19.37 31.63
CA MET A 285 -24.55 18.12 31.85
C MET A 285 -24.79 17.17 30.70
N THR A 286 -23.73 16.51 30.25
CA THR A 286 -23.78 15.45 29.24
C THR A 286 -23.75 14.09 29.92
N GLN A 287 -24.65 13.19 29.50
CA GLN A 287 -24.72 11.83 30.01
C GLN A 287 -24.97 10.82 28.87
N PRO A 288 -24.37 9.62 28.93
CA PRO A 288 -24.62 8.58 27.93
C PRO A 288 -26.03 7.99 28.03
N LEU A 289 -26.63 7.70 26.88
CA LEU A 289 -27.91 7.00 26.73
C LEU A 289 -27.71 5.48 26.78
N TRP A 290 -27.40 4.97 27.97
CA TRP A 290 -27.20 3.53 28.18
C TRP A 290 -28.47 2.74 27.85
N ALA A 291 -28.38 1.76 26.96
CA ALA A 291 -29.40 0.73 26.78
C ALA A 291 -28.72 -0.63 26.55
N ARG A 292 -29.33 -1.71 27.04
CA ARG A 292 -28.77 -3.06 26.88
C ARG A 292 -29.27 -3.66 25.57
N GLY A 293 -28.35 -4.21 24.81
CA GLY A 293 -28.62 -5.16 23.73
C GLY A 293 -27.33 -5.60 23.05
N PHE A 294 -27.42 -6.69 22.30
CA PHE A 294 -26.29 -7.30 21.60
C PHE A 294 -26.27 -6.96 20.10
N LEU A 295 -25.18 -7.29 19.43
CA LEU A 295 -24.96 -6.99 18.01
C LEU A 295 -26.07 -7.60 17.12
N LEU A 296 -26.44 -6.88 16.05
CA LEU A 296 -27.38 -7.37 15.04
C LEU A 296 -26.71 -8.43 14.16
N GLY A 297 -27.49 -9.43 13.72
CA GLY A 297 -27.06 -10.52 12.83
C GLY A 297 -26.43 -11.71 13.54
N VAL A 298 -26.22 -11.65 14.88
CA VAL A 298 -25.49 -12.69 15.62
C VAL A 298 -26.41 -13.69 16.34
N SER A 299 -27.35 -13.20 17.16
CA SER A 299 -28.22 -14.03 17.99
C SER A 299 -29.69 -13.76 17.66
N LEU A 300 -30.36 -14.72 17.02
CA LEU A 300 -31.74 -14.57 16.54
C LEU A 300 -32.75 -14.18 17.64
N ASP A 301 -32.57 -14.70 18.85
CA ASP A 301 -33.49 -14.51 19.98
C ASP A 301 -33.10 -13.33 20.89
N GLU A 302 -32.23 -12.43 20.43
CA GLU A 302 -31.81 -11.26 21.22
C GLU A 302 -32.99 -10.33 21.53
N MET A 303 -33.12 -9.97 22.80
CA MET A 303 -34.14 -9.04 23.29
C MET A 303 -33.53 -7.67 23.60
N TYR A 304 -33.90 -6.68 22.81
CA TYR A 304 -33.44 -5.30 22.96
C TYR A 304 -34.24 -4.56 24.04
N THR A 305 -33.54 -3.97 25.02
CA THR A 305 -34.21 -3.25 26.12
C THR A 305 -34.48 -1.79 25.73
N GLU A 306 -35.72 -1.35 25.89
CA GLU A 306 -36.09 0.04 25.67
C GLU A 306 -35.83 0.91 26.90
N LYS A 307 -35.40 2.15 26.64
CA LYS A 307 -35.42 3.23 27.63
C LYS A 307 -36.10 4.45 27.06
N ARG A 308 -36.51 5.34 27.97
CA ARG A 308 -37.25 6.55 27.65
C ARG A 308 -36.56 7.75 28.27
N LEU A 309 -36.58 8.86 27.55
CA LEU A 309 -36.08 10.15 27.98
C LEU A 309 -37.07 11.21 27.51
N HIS A 310 -37.47 12.11 28.41
CA HIS A 310 -38.21 13.30 28.02
C HIS A 310 -37.21 14.37 27.59
N LEU A 311 -37.40 14.94 26.40
CA LEU A 311 -36.53 15.99 25.87
C LEU A 311 -37.15 17.37 26.10
N GLU A 312 -36.38 18.27 26.68
CA GLU A 312 -36.75 19.68 26.86
C GLU A 312 -36.10 20.55 25.76
N ALA A 313 -36.64 21.76 25.55
CA ALA A 313 -36.05 22.71 24.62
C ALA A 313 -34.62 23.09 25.06
N GLY A 314 -33.69 23.13 24.10
CA GLY A 314 -32.26 23.31 24.28
C GLY A 314 -31.48 22.03 24.54
N ASP A 315 -32.15 20.90 24.83
CA ASP A 315 -31.46 19.62 24.96
C ASP A 315 -30.86 19.19 23.62
N ARG A 316 -29.78 18.42 23.66
CA ARG A 316 -29.09 17.92 22.48
C ARG A 316 -28.80 16.44 22.58
N LEU A 317 -29.05 15.70 21.50
CA LEU A 317 -28.57 14.33 21.35
C LEU A 317 -27.40 14.30 20.36
N CYS A 318 -26.36 13.54 20.70
CA CYS A 318 -25.16 13.36 19.88
C CYS A 318 -24.94 11.86 19.66
N PHE A 319 -25.18 11.40 18.43
CA PHE A 319 -24.95 10.03 17.98
C PHE A 319 -23.62 9.94 17.26
N PHE A 320 -22.88 8.88 17.50
CA PHE A 320 -21.55 8.72 16.92
C PHE A 320 -21.17 7.26 16.77
N THR A 321 -20.28 6.99 15.83
CA THR A 321 -19.65 5.69 15.60
C THR A 321 -18.31 5.61 16.35
N ASP A 322 -17.80 4.41 16.52
CA ASP A 322 -16.61 4.11 17.34
C ASP A 322 -15.30 4.68 16.76
N GLY A 323 -15.25 4.94 15.45
CA GLY A 323 -14.12 5.63 14.84
C GLY A 323 -13.80 7.00 15.44
N ILE A 324 -14.75 7.66 16.12
CA ILE A 324 -14.49 8.89 16.89
C ILE A 324 -13.76 8.61 18.22
N PRO A 325 -14.33 7.87 19.19
CA PRO A 325 -13.64 7.59 20.45
C PRO A 325 -12.35 6.78 20.25
N ASP A 326 -12.28 5.90 19.25
CA ASP A 326 -11.10 5.04 19.00
C ASP A 326 -10.00 5.76 18.22
N CYS A 327 -10.29 6.95 17.71
CA CYS A 327 -9.34 7.82 17.04
C CYS A 327 -8.08 8.07 17.90
N ARG A 328 -6.87 7.94 17.33
CA ARG A 328 -5.61 8.08 18.06
C ARG A 328 -4.79 9.30 17.66
N ASN A 329 -4.03 9.83 18.62
CA ASN A 329 -3.00 10.86 18.40
C ASN A 329 -1.60 10.24 18.14
N ASP A 330 -0.60 11.08 17.91
CA ASP A 330 0.81 10.67 17.65
C ASP A 330 1.45 9.90 18.81
N GLN A 331 0.89 9.98 20.03
CA GLN A 331 1.33 9.22 21.19
C GLN A 331 0.59 7.87 21.34
N GLY A 332 -0.34 7.57 20.42
CA GLY A 332 -1.17 6.38 20.45
C GLY A 332 -2.32 6.44 21.45
N GLU A 333 -2.59 7.58 22.08
CA GLU A 333 -3.73 7.75 22.98
C GLU A 333 -5.03 7.87 22.19
N SER A 334 -6.09 7.17 22.61
CA SER A 334 -7.44 7.30 22.04
C SER A 334 -8.09 8.63 22.44
N PHE A 335 -8.96 9.18 21.59
CA PHE A 335 -9.76 10.36 21.91
C PHE A 335 -10.66 10.06 23.11
N GLY A 336 -11.35 8.91 23.08
CA GLY A 336 -12.15 8.40 24.18
C GLY A 336 -13.49 9.11 24.38
N THR A 337 -14.39 8.44 25.08
CA THR A 337 -15.74 8.93 25.37
C THR A 337 -15.74 10.11 26.34
N ASP A 338 -14.76 10.18 27.25
CA ASP A 338 -14.68 11.25 28.26
C ASP A 338 -14.33 12.60 27.63
N ARG A 339 -13.36 12.63 26.70
CA ARG A 339 -13.02 13.86 25.95
C ARG A 339 -14.20 14.29 25.06
N LEU A 340 -14.90 13.33 24.44
CA LEU A 340 -16.10 13.62 23.66
C LEU A 340 -17.22 14.25 24.51
N ALA A 341 -17.51 13.68 25.69
CA ALA A 341 -18.53 14.21 26.59
C ALA A 341 -18.18 15.62 27.11
N ALA A 342 -16.90 15.85 27.44
CA ALA A 342 -16.41 17.17 27.82
C ALA A 342 -16.57 18.18 26.67
N PHE A 343 -16.15 17.81 25.46
CA PHE A 343 -16.29 18.63 24.26
C PHE A 343 -17.75 19.02 23.99
N ILE A 344 -18.68 18.05 24.08
CA ILE A 344 -20.12 18.30 23.91
C ILE A 344 -20.60 19.34 24.92
N THR A 345 -20.25 19.15 26.20
CA THR A 345 -20.69 20.04 27.29
C THR A 345 -20.17 21.47 27.09
N GLU A 346 -18.90 21.63 26.73
CA GLU A 346 -18.26 22.93 26.54
C GLU A 346 -18.81 23.69 25.32
N ASN A 347 -19.20 22.97 24.27
CA ASN A 347 -19.63 23.56 23.00
C ASN A 347 -21.14 23.53 22.77
N ALA A 348 -21.93 23.05 23.74
CA ALA A 348 -23.39 22.94 23.61
C ALA A 348 -24.10 24.28 23.36
N HIS A 349 -23.50 25.41 23.76
CA HIS A 349 -24.03 26.75 23.55
C HIS A 349 -23.98 27.21 22.07
N ARG A 350 -23.24 26.51 21.21
CA ARG A 350 -23.10 26.83 19.79
C ARG A 350 -24.28 26.27 19.01
N ARG A 351 -24.62 26.89 17.88
CA ARG A 351 -25.60 26.32 16.95
C ARG A 351 -25.10 24.98 16.40
N PRO A 352 -25.97 24.05 15.99
CA PRO A 352 -25.56 22.73 15.51
C PRO A 352 -24.55 22.76 14.36
N ALA A 353 -24.72 23.66 13.39
CA ALA A 353 -23.76 23.83 12.29
C ALA A 353 -22.34 24.22 12.77
N ASP A 354 -22.27 25.22 13.65
CA ASP A 354 -21.00 25.69 14.22
C ASP A 354 -20.35 24.62 15.12
N PHE A 355 -21.19 23.85 15.85
CA PHE A 355 -20.73 22.77 16.72
C PHE A 355 -19.96 21.70 15.94
N VAL A 356 -20.51 21.25 14.80
CA VAL A 356 -19.86 20.23 13.95
C VAL A 356 -18.57 20.75 13.31
N GLU A 357 -18.51 22.02 12.90
CA GLU A 357 -17.29 22.61 12.37
C GLU A 357 -16.18 22.67 13.44
N VAL A 358 -16.52 23.13 14.65
CA VAL A 358 -15.59 23.16 15.78
C VAL A 358 -15.14 21.75 16.14
N PHE A 359 -16.05 20.76 16.13
CA PHE A 359 -15.71 19.37 16.39
C PHE A 359 -14.72 18.83 15.37
N ARG A 360 -14.96 19.05 14.07
CA ARG A 360 -14.06 18.62 12.99
C ARG A 360 -12.65 19.18 13.20
N ASN A 361 -12.54 20.46 13.54
CA ASN A 361 -11.25 21.09 13.79
C ASN A 361 -10.59 20.54 15.05
N HIS A 362 -11.35 20.32 16.12
CA HIS A 362 -10.85 19.74 17.36
C HIS A 362 -10.27 18.33 17.14
N LEU A 363 -11.00 17.47 16.42
CA LEU A 363 -10.56 16.12 16.08
C LEU A 363 -9.30 16.13 15.19
N LYS A 364 -9.23 17.05 14.21
CA LYS A 364 -8.05 17.24 13.36
C LYS A 364 -6.82 17.66 14.17
N VAL A 365 -6.98 18.59 15.11
CA VAL A 365 -5.89 19.04 15.99
C VAL A 365 -5.44 17.91 16.91
N PHE A 366 -6.37 17.15 17.48
CA PHE A 366 -6.04 16.02 18.34
C PHE A 366 -5.21 14.94 17.64
N ARG A 367 -5.55 14.62 16.39
CA ARG A 367 -4.88 13.58 15.60
C ARG A 367 -3.51 13.98 15.06
N GLU A 368 -3.26 15.28 14.93
CA GLU A 368 -2.08 15.82 14.25
C GLU A 368 -1.87 15.22 12.85
N ASN A 369 -0.88 14.32 12.70
CA ASN A 369 -0.52 13.67 11.44
C ASN A 369 -1.03 12.22 11.32
N GLN A 370 -1.70 11.67 12.34
CA GLN A 370 -2.24 10.31 12.26
C GLN A 370 -3.39 10.20 11.26
N ASN A 371 -3.33 9.15 10.44
CA ASN A 371 -4.44 8.77 9.59
C ASN A 371 -5.59 8.19 10.45
N PRO A 372 -6.85 8.35 10.01
CA PRO A 372 -7.95 7.67 10.67
C PRO A 372 -7.77 6.16 10.48
N THR A 373 -8.27 5.38 11.43
CA THR A 373 -8.25 3.91 11.37
C THR A 373 -9.62 3.32 11.07
N ASP A 374 -10.67 4.16 11.14
CA ASP A 374 -12.05 3.76 10.90
C ASP A 374 -12.89 4.93 10.36
N ASP A 375 -14.12 4.62 9.93
CA ASP A 375 -15.14 5.59 9.55
C ASP A 375 -15.55 6.46 10.75
N MET A 376 -15.79 7.75 10.50
CA MET A 376 -16.13 8.71 11.56
C MET A 376 -17.45 9.39 11.25
N THR A 377 -18.47 9.06 12.03
CA THR A 377 -19.78 9.70 11.95
C THR A 377 -20.15 10.35 13.27
N LEU A 378 -20.57 11.61 13.22
CA LEU A 378 -21.20 12.34 14.32
C LEU A 378 -22.47 13.02 13.80
N ILE A 379 -23.60 12.72 14.42
CA ILE A 379 -24.90 13.33 14.12
C ILE A 379 -25.41 13.98 15.38
N THR A 380 -25.76 15.25 15.29
CA THR A 380 -26.29 16.02 16.40
C THR A 380 -27.69 16.50 16.08
N LEU A 381 -28.58 16.42 17.07
CA LEU A 381 -29.93 16.93 17.03
C LEU A 381 -30.13 17.88 18.21
N GLU A 382 -30.54 19.12 17.97
CA GLU A 382 -30.93 20.08 19.01
C GLU A 382 -32.44 20.24 19.04
N VAL A 383 -33.02 20.24 20.25
CA VAL A 383 -34.47 20.34 20.47
C VAL A 383 -34.89 21.80 20.66
N HIS A 384 -35.91 22.27 19.94
CA HIS A 384 -36.42 23.65 20.00
C HIS A 384 -37.59 23.88 20.93
#